data_AF-S6CGT8-F1
#
_entry.id   AF-S6CGT8-F1
#
_cell.length_a   1.000
_cell.length_b   1.000
_cell.length_c   1.000
_cell.angle_alpha   90.00
_cell.angle_beta   90.00
_cell.angle_gamma   90.00
#
_symmetry.space_group_name_H-M   'P 1'
#
loop_
_entity.id
_entity.type
_entity.pdbx_description
1 polymer ?
#
loop_
_entity_poly.entity_id
_entity_poly.type
_entity_poly.pdbx_seq_one_letter_code
_entity_poly.pdbx_strand_id
1 'polypeptide(L)'
;MKLPRLLFPLLLATTPLAQAQMVEFPLELIEYIDDVKVVTFVPPSALASAPTWDPMHQAVPFSLQQALDRVRTRLGNGDYQLTAIELKPIAGHRGHWHYLVRLRAPDGRPRYFSVLLDGRLLPATREPESYK
;
A
#
# COMPACT_ATOMS: atom_id res chain seq x y z
N MET A 1 57.24 46.60 19.61
CA MET A 1 57.66 45.51 18.71
C MET A 1 56.48 45.09 17.85
N LYS A 2 56.62 45.17 16.52
CA LYS A 2 55.65 44.67 15.54
C LYS A 2 56.03 43.23 15.18
N LEU A 3 55.07 42.29 15.18
CA LEU A 3 55.08 41.18 14.22
C LEU A 3 53.64 40.71 13.92
N PRO A 4 53.34 40.27 12.69
CA PRO A 4 51.98 40.16 12.14
C PRO A 4 51.54 38.70 11.90
N ARG A 5 50.34 38.55 11.31
CA ARG A 5 49.85 37.39 10.55
C ARG A 5 49.58 36.10 11.35
N LEU A 6 48.31 35.69 11.34
CA LEU A 6 47.85 34.57 10.49
C LEU A 6 46.32 34.57 10.43
N LEU A 7 45.80 34.97 9.26
CA LEU A 7 44.46 34.63 8.81
C LEU A 7 44.41 33.09 8.68
N PHE A 8 43.57 32.44 9.48
CA PHE A 8 43.16 31.06 9.24
C PHE A 8 41.75 31.11 8.62
N PRO A 9 41.57 30.74 7.34
CA PRO A 9 40.24 30.53 6.81
C PRO A 9 39.70 29.21 7.37
N LEU A 10 38.61 29.30 8.14
CA LEU A 10 37.83 28.17 8.62
C LEU A 10 37.12 27.55 7.40
N LEU A 11 37.73 26.55 6.78
CA LEU A 11 37.10 25.71 5.76
C LEU A 11 36.03 24.85 6.45
N LEU A 12 34.77 25.31 6.42
CA LEU A 12 33.61 24.48 6.74
C LEU A 12 33.54 23.35 5.70
N ALA A 13 33.98 22.16 6.10
CA ALA A 13 33.75 20.92 5.37
C ALA A 13 32.25 20.62 5.36
N THR A 14 31.53 21.04 4.33
CA THR A 14 30.19 20.56 4.03
C THR A 14 30.31 19.14 3.50
N THR A 15 30.27 18.15 4.38
CA THR A 15 30.08 16.76 3.96
C THR A 15 28.61 16.60 3.56
N PRO A 16 28.28 16.16 2.34
CA PRO A 16 26.92 15.75 2.05
C PRO A 16 26.66 14.47 2.85
N LEU A 17 25.73 14.53 3.81
CA LEU A 17 25.14 13.32 4.37
C LEU A 17 24.46 12.59 3.21
N ALA A 18 25.14 11.60 2.65
CA ALA A 18 24.48 10.58 1.85
C ALA A 18 23.48 9.88 2.77
N GLN A 19 22.21 10.29 2.69
CA GLN A 19 21.14 9.59 3.36
C GLN A 19 21.06 8.22 2.71
N ALA A 20 21.60 7.21 3.40
CA ALA A 20 21.36 5.82 3.05
C ALA A 20 19.85 5.60 3.10
N GLN A 21 19.21 5.59 1.93
CA GLN A 21 17.81 5.18 1.82
C GLN A 21 17.78 3.68 2.09
N MET A 22 17.33 3.30 3.28
CA MET A 22 17.13 1.91 3.66
C MET A 22 16.09 1.34 2.70
N VAL A 23 16.49 0.39 1.85
CA VAL A 23 15.60 -0.27 0.90
C VAL A 23 14.67 -1.17 1.69
N GLU A 24 13.44 -0.72 1.88
CA GLU A 24 12.38 -1.54 2.47
C GLU A 24 11.69 -2.35 1.37
N PHE A 25 11.73 -3.68 1.49
CA PHE A 25 10.99 -4.56 0.59
C PHE A 25 9.50 -4.52 0.94
N PRO A 26 8.60 -4.47 -0.07
CA PRO A 26 7.18 -4.50 0.18
C PRO A 26 6.77 -5.84 0.80
N LEU A 27 5.80 -5.79 1.71
CA LEU A 27 5.10 -6.98 2.19
C LEU A 27 4.30 -7.59 1.04
N GLU A 28 4.49 -8.87 0.80
CA GLU A 28 3.66 -9.64 -0.11
C GLU A 28 2.41 -10.14 0.61
N LEU A 29 1.26 -9.59 0.25
CA LEU A 29 -0.04 -9.98 0.79
C LEU A 29 -0.71 -10.94 -0.20
N ILE A 30 -0.77 -12.21 0.21
CA ILE A 30 -1.35 -13.30 -0.58
C ILE A 30 -2.75 -13.59 -0.05
N GLU A 31 -3.74 -13.50 -0.93
CA GLU A 31 -5.14 -13.67 -0.61
C GLU A 31 -5.84 -14.60 -1.60
N TYR A 32 -7.01 -15.09 -1.21
CA TYR A 32 -7.91 -15.85 -2.06
C TYR A 32 -9.27 -15.16 -2.13
N ILE A 33 -9.86 -15.12 -3.33
CA ILE A 33 -11.22 -14.65 -3.61
C ILE A 33 -11.85 -15.53 -4.69
N ASP A 34 -12.88 -16.28 -4.32
CA ASP A 34 -13.45 -17.40 -5.09
C ASP A 34 -12.37 -18.32 -5.70
N ASP A 35 -11.54 -18.90 -4.83
CA ASP A 35 -10.45 -19.83 -5.19
C ASP A 35 -9.33 -19.24 -6.08
N VAL A 36 -9.40 -17.96 -6.43
CA VAL A 36 -8.33 -17.27 -7.16
C VAL A 36 -7.31 -16.70 -6.20
N LYS A 37 -6.05 -17.14 -6.32
CA LYS A 37 -4.91 -16.57 -5.60
C LYS A 37 -4.55 -15.19 -6.16
N VAL A 38 -4.53 -14.19 -5.29
CA VAL A 38 -4.28 -12.79 -5.62
C VAL A 38 -3.15 -12.27 -4.73
N VAL A 39 -2.22 -11.56 -5.34
CA VAL A 39 -1.04 -10.99 -4.67
C VAL A 39 -1.10 -9.47 -4.73
N THR A 40 -0.91 -8.83 -3.58
CA THR A 40 -0.77 -7.38 -3.44
C THR A 40 0.58 -7.08 -2.78
N PHE A 41 1.33 -6.13 -3.33
CA PHE A 41 2.54 -5.62 -2.68
C PHE A 41 2.20 -4.39 -1.84
N VAL A 42 2.34 -4.51 -0.52
CA VAL A 42 2.04 -3.46 0.45
C VAL A 42 3.35 -2.83 0.92
N PRO A 43 3.61 -1.54 0.64
CA PRO A 43 4.78 -0.86 1.20
C PRO A 43 4.75 -0.91 2.74
N PRO A 44 5.88 -1.12 3.45
CA PRO A 44 5.86 -1.21 4.90
C PRO A 44 5.40 0.10 5.56
N SER A 45 5.81 1.24 5.00
CA SER A 45 5.27 2.56 5.37
C SER A 45 3.76 2.65 5.20
N ALA A 46 3.19 1.89 4.26
CA ALA A 46 1.75 1.82 4.10
C ALA A 46 1.07 1.01 5.19
N LEU A 47 1.67 -0.06 5.66
CA LEU A 47 1.10 -0.78 6.77
C LEU A 47 1.24 -0.01 8.09
N ALA A 48 2.42 0.60 8.31
CA ALA A 48 2.75 1.30 9.55
C ALA A 48 1.84 2.52 9.83
N SER A 49 1.42 3.24 8.80
CA SER A 49 0.53 4.40 8.97
C SER A 49 -0.96 4.08 8.80
N ALA A 50 -1.33 2.84 8.46
CA ALA A 50 -2.73 2.45 8.38
C ALA A 50 -3.32 2.24 9.78
N PRO A 51 -4.57 2.64 10.05
CA PRO A 51 -5.19 2.44 11.34
C PRO A 51 -5.31 0.96 11.65
N THR A 52 -5.11 0.61 12.91
CA THR A 52 -5.56 -0.67 13.42
C THR A 52 -7.06 -0.60 13.70
N TRP A 53 -7.75 -1.72 13.56
CA TRP A 53 -9.19 -1.83 13.77
C TRP A 53 -9.54 -3.10 14.54
N ASP A 54 -10.33 -2.91 15.58
CA ASP A 54 -10.99 -3.99 16.32
C ASP A 54 -12.47 -4.08 15.91
N PRO A 55 -12.88 -5.12 15.16
CA PRO A 55 -14.24 -5.23 14.64
C PRO A 55 -15.30 -5.39 15.73
N MET A 56 -14.92 -5.76 16.95
CA MET A 56 -15.86 -5.97 18.06
C MET A 56 -16.15 -4.70 18.85
N HIS A 57 -15.27 -3.69 18.78
CA HIS A 57 -15.31 -2.54 19.68
C HIS A 57 -15.24 -1.19 18.96
N GLN A 58 -14.87 -1.16 17.68
CA GLN A 58 -14.65 0.07 16.93
C GLN A 58 -15.43 0.04 15.61
N ALA A 59 -15.91 1.21 15.19
CA ALA A 59 -16.41 1.38 13.84
C ALA A 59 -15.25 1.23 12.83
N VAL A 60 -15.54 0.70 11.64
CA VAL A 60 -14.53 0.58 10.59
C VAL A 60 -14.03 1.98 10.19
N PRO A 61 -12.71 2.26 10.23
CA PRO A 61 -12.18 3.60 9.92
C PRO A 61 -12.43 4.07 8.49
N PHE A 62 -12.61 3.12 7.57
CA PHE A 62 -12.91 3.39 6.17
C PHE A 62 -13.98 2.40 5.69
N SER A 63 -15.13 2.92 5.29
CA SER A 63 -16.29 2.11 4.93
C SER A 63 -16.15 1.42 3.58
N LEU A 64 -16.96 0.39 3.36
CA LEU A 64 -17.06 -0.31 2.09
C LEU A 64 -17.41 0.64 0.93
N GLN A 65 -18.34 1.58 1.15
CA GLN A 65 -18.73 2.57 0.13
C GLN A 65 -17.54 3.45 -0.27
N GLN A 66 -16.77 3.94 0.70
CA GLN A 66 -15.58 4.74 0.43
C GLN A 66 -14.49 3.94 -0.30
N ALA A 67 -14.36 2.64 -0.03
CA ALA A 67 -13.47 1.74 -0.76
C ALA A 67 -13.89 1.58 -2.22
N LEU A 68 -15.17 1.35 -2.49
CA LEU A 68 -15.69 1.25 -3.86
C LEU A 68 -15.56 2.57 -4.61
N ASP A 69 -15.81 3.71 -3.95
CA ASP A 69 -15.64 5.02 -4.56
C ASP A 69 -14.17 5.29 -4.89
N ARG A 70 -13.23 4.91 -4.00
CA ARG A 70 -11.79 5.02 -4.27
C ARG A 70 -11.38 4.20 -5.49
N VAL A 71 -11.87 2.96 -5.60
CA VAL A 71 -11.61 2.09 -6.76
C VAL A 71 -12.20 2.69 -8.04
N ARG A 72 -13.45 3.17 -7.99
CA ARG A 72 -14.11 3.82 -9.13
C ARG A 72 -13.34 5.05 -9.59
N THR A 73 -12.89 5.92 -8.68
CA THR A 73 -12.05 7.07 -9.02
C THR A 73 -10.77 6.66 -9.75
N ARG A 74 -10.13 5.56 -9.32
CA ARG A 74 -8.89 5.07 -9.96
C ARG A 74 -9.10 4.52 -11.37
N LEU A 75 -10.24 3.89 -11.60
CA LEU A 75 -10.60 3.26 -12.87
C LEU A 75 -11.13 4.27 -13.89
N GLY A 76 -11.69 5.38 -13.43
CA GLY A 76 -12.31 6.40 -14.27
C GLY A 76 -13.65 5.96 -14.84
N ASN A 77 -14.04 6.56 -15.96
CA ASN A 77 -15.29 6.23 -16.64
C ASN A 77 -15.11 4.93 -17.43
N GLY A 78 -15.69 3.85 -16.94
CA GLY A 78 -15.77 2.56 -17.63
C GLY A 78 -16.86 1.70 -17.01
N ASP A 79 -17.40 0.78 -17.81
CA ASP A 79 -18.44 -0.16 -17.37
C ASP A 79 -17.80 -1.33 -16.61
N TYR A 80 -17.33 -1.04 -15.39
CA TYR A 80 -16.77 -2.03 -14.49
C TYR A 80 -17.87 -2.63 -13.62
N GLN A 81 -17.99 -3.95 -13.66
CA GLN A 81 -18.95 -4.67 -12.83
C GLN A 81 -18.24 -5.17 -11.56
N LEU A 82 -18.74 -4.78 -10.38
CA LEU A 82 -18.30 -5.37 -9.12
C LEU A 82 -18.74 -6.84 -9.09
N THR A 83 -17.80 -7.75 -8.87
CA THR A 83 -18.06 -9.20 -8.85
C THR A 83 -17.82 -9.85 -7.50
N ALA A 84 -16.95 -9.27 -6.66
CA ALA A 84 -16.78 -9.67 -5.27
C ALA A 84 -16.10 -8.55 -4.47
N ILE A 85 -16.37 -8.51 -3.18
CA ILE A 85 -15.68 -7.66 -2.21
C ILE A 85 -15.66 -8.36 -0.85
N GLU A 86 -14.48 -8.45 -0.24
CA GLU A 86 -14.27 -9.08 1.06
C GLU A 86 -13.48 -8.15 1.96
N LEU A 87 -13.80 -8.13 3.26
CA LEU A 87 -13.01 -7.45 4.29
C LEU A 87 -12.19 -8.48 5.06
N LYS A 88 -10.87 -8.39 4.97
CA LYS A 88 -9.96 -9.44 5.45
C LYS A 88 -8.89 -8.88 6.40
N PRO A 89 -8.49 -9.61 7.44
CA PRO A 89 -7.34 -9.26 8.25
C PRO A 89 -6.05 -9.49 7.46
N ILE A 90 -5.05 -8.64 7.64
CA ILE A 90 -3.72 -8.83 7.04
C ILE A 90 -2.96 -9.84 7.90
N ALA A 91 -2.65 -11.01 7.32
CA ALA A 91 -1.96 -12.09 8.03
C ALA A 91 -0.61 -11.61 8.62
N GLY A 92 -0.35 -11.97 9.87
CA GLY A 92 0.87 -11.54 10.59
C GLY A 92 0.84 -10.11 11.15
N HIS A 93 -0.19 -9.32 10.83
CA HIS A 93 -0.29 -7.91 11.21
C HIS A 93 -1.58 -7.64 11.98
N ARG A 94 -1.55 -7.89 13.29
CA ARG A 94 -2.72 -7.80 14.17
C ARG A 94 -3.38 -6.43 14.09
N GLY A 95 -4.70 -6.42 13.91
CA GLY A 95 -5.49 -5.20 13.82
C GLY A 95 -5.40 -4.49 12.48
N HIS A 96 -4.53 -4.91 11.55
CA HIS A 96 -4.54 -4.38 10.20
C HIS A 96 -5.49 -5.20 9.32
N TRP A 97 -6.29 -4.50 8.53
CA TRP A 97 -7.31 -5.07 7.66
C TRP A 97 -7.30 -4.35 6.32
N HIS A 98 -7.90 -4.99 5.33
CA HIS A 98 -8.08 -4.42 3.99
C HIS A 98 -9.31 -4.98 3.31
N TYR A 99 -9.87 -4.21 2.37
CA TYR A 99 -10.86 -4.71 1.44
C TYR A 99 -10.17 -5.31 0.22
N LEU A 100 -10.46 -6.57 -0.08
CA LEU A 100 -10.11 -7.20 -1.35
C LEU A 100 -11.28 -7.05 -2.31
N VAL A 101 -11.07 -6.32 -3.41
CA VAL A 101 -12.10 -5.98 -4.40
C VAL A 101 -11.79 -6.68 -5.71
N ARG A 102 -12.79 -7.37 -6.27
CA ARG A 102 -12.72 -7.95 -7.61
C ARG A 102 -13.78 -7.34 -8.53
N LEU A 103 -13.34 -6.82 -9.66
CA LEU A 103 -14.22 -6.31 -10.71
C LEU A 103 -14.00 -7.06 -12.01
N ARG A 104 -15.01 -7.06 -12.87
CA ARG A 104 -14.90 -7.40 -14.28
C ARG A 104 -14.81 -6.11 -15.09
N ALA A 105 -13.75 -5.96 -15.87
CA ALA A 105 -13.58 -4.84 -16.78
C ALA A 105 -14.43 -5.03 -18.06
N PRO A 106 -14.64 -3.97 -18.87
CA PRO A 106 -15.40 -4.06 -20.12
C PRO A 106 -14.86 -5.10 -21.12
N ASP A 107 -13.55 -5.37 -21.07
CA ASP A 107 -12.89 -6.41 -21.88
C ASP A 107 -13.10 -7.85 -21.33
N GLY A 108 -13.92 -8.00 -20.30
CA GLY A 108 -14.20 -9.25 -19.60
C GLY A 108 -13.12 -9.69 -18.62
N ARG A 109 -11.96 -9.02 -18.57
CA ARG A 109 -10.84 -9.43 -17.71
C ARG A 109 -11.09 -9.02 -16.25
N PRO A 110 -10.70 -9.85 -15.27
CA PRO A 110 -10.81 -9.48 -13.88
C PRO A 110 -9.76 -8.41 -13.51
N ARG A 111 -10.14 -7.50 -12.61
CA ARG A 111 -9.27 -6.50 -11.98
C ARG A 111 -9.38 -6.69 -10.47
N TYR A 112 -8.23 -6.67 -9.79
CA TYR A 112 -8.15 -6.87 -8.35
C TYR A 112 -7.50 -5.66 -7.69
N PHE A 113 -8.02 -5.31 -6.52
CA PHE A 113 -7.50 -4.22 -5.71
C PHE A 113 -7.56 -4.58 -4.24
N SER A 114 -6.56 -4.14 -3.49
CA SER A 114 -6.58 -4.13 -2.03
C SER A 114 -6.72 -2.68 -1.55
N VAL A 115 -7.68 -2.41 -0.69
CA VAL A 115 -7.91 -1.09 -0.11
C VAL A 115 -7.68 -1.14 1.39
N LEU A 116 -6.63 -0.49 1.88
CA LEU A 116 -6.35 -0.41 3.32
C LEU A 116 -7.44 0.43 4.02
N LEU A 117 -7.59 0.24 5.33
CA LEU A 117 -8.60 0.97 6.13
C LEU A 117 -8.30 2.46 6.36
N ASP A 118 -7.31 3.05 5.70
CA ASP A 118 -7.16 4.51 5.55
C ASP A 118 -7.54 5.01 4.16
N GLY A 119 -8.02 4.11 3.29
CA GLY A 119 -8.40 4.42 1.92
C GLY A 119 -7.28 4.41 0.89
N ARG A 120 -6.07 3.95 1.25
CA ARG A 120 -5.02 3.68 0.26
C ARG A 120 -5.38 2.48 -0.60
N LEU A 121 -5.26 2.70 -1.91
CA LEU A 121 -5.59 1.74 -2.94
C LEU A 121 -4.30 1.13 -3.51
N LEU A 122 -4.20 -0.19 -3.47
CA LEU A 122 -3.08 -0.95 -3.98
C LEU A 122 -3.58 -1.87 -5.11
N PRO A 123 -2.92 -1.88 -6.28
CA PRO A 123 -3.26 -2.84 -7.31
C PRO A 123 -2.90 -4.25 -6.84
N ALA A 124 -3.74 -5.21 -7.18
CA ALA A 124 -3.51 -6.62 -6.90
C ALA A 124 -3.53 -7.41 -8.21
N THR A 125 -2.73 -8.48 -8.26
CA THR A 125 -2.57 -9.29 -9.48
C THR A 125 -2.93 -10.74 -9.16
N ARG A 126 -3.64 -11.40 -10.06
CA ARG A 126 -3.81 -12.86 -9.98
C ARG A 126 -2.43 -13.49 -10.14
N GLU A 127 -2.05 -14.36 -9.21
CA GLU A 127 -0.83 -15.14 -9.38
C GLU A 127 -1.00 -16.07 -10.59
N PRO A 128 -0.07 -16.09 -11.55
CA PRO A 128 -0.10 -17.09 -12.59
C PRO A 128 -0.01 -18.46 -11.92
N GLU A 129 -0.81 -19.42 -12.37
CA GLU A 129 -0.61 -20.83 -12.02
C GLU A 129 0.80 -21.19 -12.49
N SER A 130 1.75 -21.24 -11.55
CA SER A 130 3.09 -21.72 -11.84
C SER A 130 2.93 -23.18 -12.25
N TYR A 131 3.31 -23.49 -13.50
CA TYR A 131 3.40 -24.86 -13.97
C TYR A 131 4.42 -25.56 -13.07
N LYS A 132 3.95 -26.48 -12.21
CA LYS A 132 4.82 -27.36 -11.43
C LYS A 132 5.37 -28.48 -12.31
#